data_AF-A0A8T6U7H9-F1
#
_entry.id   AF-A0A8T6U7H9-F1
#
_cell.length_a   1.000
_cell.length_b   1.000
_cell.length_c   1.000
_cell.angle_alpha   90.00
_cell.angle_beta   90.00
_cell.angle_gamma   90.00
#
_symmetry.space_group_name_H-M   'P 1'
#
loop_
_entity.id
_entity.type
_entity.pdbx_description
1 polymer ?
#
loop_
_entity_poly.entity_id
_entity_poly.type
_entity_poly.pdbx_seq_one_letter_code
_entity_poly.pdbx_strand_id
1 'polypeptide(L)'
;MIIQDVFKVLYSPLKAFEKLAKAPDVKGPAFILLVTLLASFGVQYINSSKTLLQTEQEGDAYVPISATDIFSGRIVVVLTETAFRFFLNWLIYGAVFLLVLKLFRAKEGPWHHLFIIIGYTLIVAAVFNILNAIIVSTFPEIR
;
A
#
# COMPACT_ATOMS: atom_id res chain seq x y z
N MET A 1 -3.73 -6.06 19.32
CA MET A 1 -3.99 -6.77 18.04
C MET A 1 -3.03 -7.94 18.00
N ILE A 2 -3.53 -9.17 18.00
CA ILE A 2 -2.69 -10.38 18.12
C ILE A 2 -2.25 -10.77 16.69
N ILE A 3 -1.00 -11.20 16.53
CA ILE A 3 -0.38 -11.60 15.25
C ILE A 3 -1.24 -12.56 14.41
N GLN A 4 -2.09 -13.38 15.04
CA GLN A 4 -3.00 -14.28 14.33
C GLN A 4 -4.10 -13.56 13.54
N ASP A 5 -4.59 -12.41 14.01
CA ASP A 5 -5.57 -11.61 13.27
C ASP A 5 -4.94 -10.98 12.01
N VAL A 6 -3.64 -10.67 12.07
CA VAL A 6 -2.87 -10.09 10.95
C VAL A 6 -2.77 -11.07 9.78
N PHE A 7 -2.42 -12.33 10.04
CA PHE A 7 -2.36 -13.37 9.00
C PHE A 7 -3.74 -13.67 8.40
N LYS A 8 -4.81 -13.49 9.16
CA LYS A 8 -6.18 -13.71 8.69
C LYS A 8 -6.65 -12.64 7.69
N VAL A 9 -6.14 -11.41 7.79
CA VAL A 9 -6.41 -10.33 6.82
C VAL A 9 -5.84 -10.66 5.44
N LEU A 10 -4.67 -11.32 5.40
CA LEU A 10 -4.05 -11.72 4.14
C LEU A 10 -4.85 -12.81 3.41
N TYR A 11 -5.42 -13.76 4.17
CA TYR A 11 -6.10 -14.95 3.61
C TYR A 11 -7.61 -14.77 3.41
N SER A 12 -8.25 -13.94 4.23
CA SER A 12 -9.69 -13.64 4.14
C SER A 12 -9.93 -12.15 4.40
N PRO A 13 -9.55 -11.31 3.43
CA PRO A 13 -9.66 -9.85 3.57
C PRO A 13 -11.09 -9.44 3.95
N LEU A 14 -12.10 -10.06 3.33
CA LEU A 14 -13.52 -9.82 3.62
C LEU A 14 -13.90 -10.03 5.09
N LYS A 15 -13.52 -11.15 5.71
CA LYS A 15 -13.90 -11.45 7.11
C LYS A 15 -13.14 -10.60 8.11
N ALA A 16 -11.89 -10.25 7.79
CA ALA A 16 -11.09 -9.39 8.64
C ALA A 16 -11.57 -7.93 8.58
N PHE A 17 -11.96 -7.45 7.39
CA PHE A 17 -12.59 -6.14 7.23
C PHE A 17 -13.99 -6.09 7.84
N GLU A 18 -14.79 -7.14 7.76
CA GLU A 18 -16.11 -7.19 8.43
C GLU A 18 -15.97 -7.05 9.96
N LYS A 19 -14.95 -7.68 10.55
CA LYS A 19 -14.62 -7.52 11.97
C LYS A 19 -14.10 -6.12 12.30
N LEU A 20 -13.23 -5.54 11.47
CA LEU A 20 -12.73 -4.17 11.62
C LEU A 20 -13.83 -3.12 11.43
N ALA A 21 -14.83 -3.42 10.61
CA ALA A 21 -15.95 -2.54 10.34
C ALA A 21 -17.00 -2.52 11.47
N LYS A 22 -17.16 -3.64 12.19
CA LYS A 22 -18.06 -3.70 13.35
C LYS A 22 -17.57 -2.84 14.54
N ALA A 23 -16.29 -2.46 14.56
CA ALA A 23 -15.71 -1.52 15.51
C ALA A 23 -14.73 -0.58 14.79
N PRO A 24 -15.23 0.49 14.13
CA PRO A 24 -14.39 1.41 13.37
C PRO A 24 -13.48 2.17 14.34
N ASP A 25 -12.23 1.73 14.39
CA ASP A 25 -11.16 2.34 15.17
C ASP A 25 -10.03 2.73 14.19
N VAL A 26 -9.25 3.75 14.52
CA VAL A 26 -8.17 4.32 13.68
C VAL A 26 -7.17 3.25 13.20
N LYS A 27 -7.13 2.12 13.91
CA LYS A 27 -6.42 0.89 13.59
C LYS A 27 -6.69 0.34 12.18
N GLY A 28 -7.89 0.52 11.63
CA GLY A 28 -8.22 0.04 10.28
C GLY A 28 -7.40 0.73 9.17
N PRO A 29 -7.57 2.05 8.96
CA PRO A 29 -6.75 2.80 8.00
C PRO A 29 -5.25 2.70 8.27
N ALA A 30 -4.83 2.71 9.54
CA ALA A 30 -3.43 2.57 9.90
C ALA A 30 -2.84 1.21 9.47
N PHE A 31 -3.62 0.13 9.60
CA PHE A 31 -3.20 -1.18 9.11
C PHE A 31 -3.08 -1.23 7.58
N ILE A 32 -4.04 -0.64 6.85
CA ILE A 32 -3.98 -0.62 5.38
C ILE A 32 -2.80 0.22 4.91
N LEU A 33 -2.52 1.36 5.56
CA LEU A 33 -1.35 2.17 5.30
C LEU A 33 -0.07 1.35 5.50
N LEU A 34 0.05 0.64 6.63
CA LEU A 34 1.20 -0.22 6.92
C LEU A 34 1.40 -1.29 5.83
N VAL A 35 0.35 -2.01 5.45
CA VAL A 35 0.42 -3.04 4.41
C VAL A 35 0.82 -2.43 3.07
N THR A 36 0.29 -1.25 2.73
CA THR A 36 0.61 -0.56 1.47
C THR A 36 2.07 -0.09 1.44
N LEU A 37 2.58 0.45 2.55
CA LEU A 37 3.99 0.85 2.66
C LEU A 37 4.93 -0.35 2.56
N LEU A 38 4.62 -1.45 3.23
CA LEU A 38 5.41 -2.68 3.14
C LEU A 38 5.39 -3.28 1.72
N ALA A 39 4.23 -3.27 1.06
CA ALA A 39 4.12 -3.70 -0.33
C ALA A 39 4.93 -2.81 -1.27
N SER A 40 4.82 -1.48 -1.15
CA SER A 40 5.61 -0.52 -1.93
C SER A 40 7.11 -0.70 -1.71
N PHE A 41 7.53 -0.92 -0.46
CA PHE A 41 8.92 -1.22 -0.14
C PHE A 41 9.39 -2.50 -0.84
N GLY A 42 8.62 -3.58 -0.72
CA GLY A 42 8.94 -4.87 -1.34
C GLY A 42 9.08 -4.77 -2.86
N VAL A 43 8.14 -4.08 -3.52
CA VAL A 43 8.22 -3.81 -4.98
C VAL A 43 9.51 -3.09 -5.33
N GLN A 44 9.81 -1.99 -4.62
CA GLN A 44 11.01 -1.19 -4.92
C GLN A 44 12.30 -1.95 -4.65
N TYR A 45 12.33 -2.75 -3.59
CA TYR A 45 13.47 -3.59 -3.27
C TYR A 45 13.74 -4.62 -4.37
N ILE A 46 12.71 -5.37 -4.80
CA ILE A 46 12.83 -6.38 -5.87
C ILE A 46 13.27 -5.72 -7.19
N ASN A 47 12.68 -4.56 -7.53
CA ASN A 47 13.03 -3.86 -8.75
C ASN A 47 14.49 -3.35 -8.72
N SER A 48 14.91 -2.82 -7.58
CA SER A 48 16.27 -2.28 -7.40
C SER A 48 17.32 -3.38 -7.28
N SER A 49 16.97 -4.58 -6.81
CA SER A 49 17.90 -5.72 -6.81
C SER A 49 18.12 -6.30 -8.21
N LYS A 50 17.17 -6.11 -9.13
CA LYS A 50 17.24 -6.60 -10.52
C LYS A 50 17.83 -5.58 -11.50
N THR A 51 17.93 -4.32 -11.10
CA THR A 51 18.53 -3.27 -11.92
C THR A 51 19.98 -3.13 -11.50
N LEU A 52 20.90 -3.44 -12.41
CA LEU A 52 22.33 -3.32 -12.17
C LEU A 52 22.81 -1.98 -12.72
N LEU A 53 23.66 -1.28 -11.96
CA LEU A 53 24.35 -0.08 -12.43
C LEU A 53 25.84 -0.35 -12.52
N GLN A 54 26.44 0.12 -13.61
CA GLN A 54 27.88 0.22 -13.73
C GLN A 54 28.35 1.40 -12.87
N THR A 55 29.14 1.12 -11.84
CA THR A 55 29.70 2.16 -10.97
C THR A 55 31.15 2.43 -11.34
N GLU A 56 31.50 3.70 -11.57
CA GLU A 56 32.90 4.11 -11.80
C GLU A 56 33.77 3.90 -10.56
N GLN A 57 33.18 3.91 -9.35
CA GLN A 57 33.93 3.79 -8.09
C GLN A 57 34.47 2.38 -7.81
N GLU A 58 33.95 1.35 -8.48
CA GLU A 58 34.32 -0.05 -8.25
C GLU A 58 34.68 -0.74 -9.57
N GLY A 59 35.52 -0.07 -10.37
CA GLY A 59 36.23 -0.68 -11.51
C GLY A 59 35.34 -1.42 -12.52
N ASP A 60 34.31 -0.76 -13.05
CA ASP A 60 33.36 -1.30 -14.04
C ASP A 60 32.53 -2.51 -13.56
N ALA A 61 32.48 -2.78 -12.25
CA ALA A 61 31.61 -3.81 -11.72
C ALA A 61 30.13 -3.39 -11.77
N TYR A 62 29.28 -4.30 -12.24
CA TYR A 62 27.83 -4.15 -12.15
C TYR A 62 27.35 -4.46 -10.74
N VAL A 63 26.81 -3.45 -10.06
CA VAL A 63 26.26 -3.59 -8.70
C VAL A 63 24.76 -3.31 -8.70
N PRO A 64 23.95 -4.08 -7.95
CA PRO A 64 22.51 -3.84 -7.85
C PRO A 64 22.22 -2.51 -7.17
N ILE A 65 21.22 -1.77 -7.67
CA ILE A 65 20.81 -0.46 -7.11
C ILE A 65 20.52 -0.59 -5.62
N SER A 66 19.95 -1.71 -5.17
CA SER A 66 19.65 -1.96 -3.75
C SER A 66 20.86 -1.88 -2.81
N ALA A 67 22.08 -2.05 -3.32
CA ALA A 67 23.33 -1.96 -2.57
C ALA A 67 23.99 -0.56 -2.62
N THR A 68 23.37 0.39 -3.33
CA THR A 68 23.89 1.76 -3.52
C THR A 68 23.12 2.79 -2.70
N ASP A 69 23.74 3.94 -2.45
CA ASP A 69 23.08 5.07 -1.77
C ASP A 69 21.86 5.62 -2.54
N ILE A 70 21.78 5.35 -3.85
CA ILE A 70 20.63 5.71 -4.69
C ILE A 70 19.35 5.04 -4.18
N PHE A 71 19.44 3.79 -3.69
CA PHE A 71 18.29 3.08 -3.17
C PHE A 71 17.73 3.72 -1.90
N SER A 72 18.59 4.16 -0.98
CA SER A 72 18.17 4.80 0.27
C SER A 72 17.45 6.12 0.01
N GLY A 73 17.94 6.93 -0.93
CA GLY A 73 17.26 8.15 -1.36
C GLY A 73 15.92 7.85 -2.03
N ARG A 74 15.89 6.88 -2.95
CA ARG A 74 14.68 6.54 -3.71
C ARG A 74 13.59 5.93 -2.83
N ILE A 75 13.94 5.08 -1.88
CA ILE A 75 12.95 4.40 -1.04
C ILE A 75 12.21 5.38 -0.13
N VAL A 76 12.91 6.38 0.42
CA VAL A 76 12.28 7.42 1.24
C VAL A 76 11.28 8.24 0.42
N VAL A 77 11.66 8.62 -0.82
CA VAL A 77 10.78 9.35 -1.73
C VAL A 77 9.53 8.52 -2.06
N VAL A 78 9.70 7.25 -2.43
CA VAL A 78 8.58 6.38 -2.79
C VAL A 78 7.63 6.13 -1.61
N LEU A 79 8.17 5.90 -0.42
CA LEU A 79 7.33 5.69 0.78
C LEU A 79 6.57 6.96 1.16
N THR A 80 7.20 8.12 1.04
CA THR A 80 6.56 9.42 1.30
C THR A 80 5.43 9.67 0.29
N GLU A 81 5.70 9.46 -1.00
CA GLU A 81 4.68 9.60 -2.05
C GLU A 81 3.51 8.62 -1.84
N THR A 82 3.82 7.36 -1.49
CA THR A 82 2.82 6.33 -1.21
C THR A 82 1.92 6.74 -0.05
N ALA A 83 2.51 7.19 1.07
CA ALA A 83 1.75 7.65 2.23
C ALA A 83 0.88 8.87 1.88
N PHE A 84 1.45 9.85 1.19
CA PHE A 84 0.73 11.06 0.79
C PHE A 84 -0.46 10.74 -0.12
N ARG A 85 -0.25 9.90 -1.14
CA ARG A 85 -1.30 9.42 -2.05
C ARG A 85 -2.38 8.64 -1.30
N PHE A 86 -2.02 7.83 -0.30
CA PHE A 86 -2.98 7.13 0.54
C PHE A 86 -3.89 8.11 1.28
N PHE A 87 -3.32 9.12 1.95
CA PHE A 87 -4.11 10.10 2.69
C PHE A 87 -4.99 10.96 1.79
N LEU A 88 -4.48 11.40 0.63
CA LEU A 88 -5.27 12.14 -0.35
C LEU A 88 -6.47 11.32 -0.85
N ASN A 89 -6.24 10.07 -1.25
CA ASN A 89 -7.32 9.20 -1.70
C ASN A 89 -8.34 8.94 -0.58
N TRP A 90 -7.87 8.71 0.65
CA TRP A 90 -8.75 8.53 1.81
C TRP A 90 -9.62 9.76 2.06
N LEU A 91 -9.04 10.96 1.99
CA LEU A 91 -9.76 12.22 2.20
C LEU A 91 -10.77 12.49 1.07
N ILE A 92 -10.37 12.29 -0.19
CA ILE A 92 -11.25 12.44 -1.35
C ILE A 92 -12.44 11.47 -1.28
N TYR A 93 -12.20 10.19 -1.01
CA TYR A 93 -13.27 9.21 -0.90
C TYR A 93 -14.21 9.51 0.27
N GLY A 94 -13.67 9.92 1.42
CA GLY A 94 -14.47 10.40 2.54
C GLY A 94 -15.33 11.60 2.15
N ALA A 95 -14.76 12.60 1.49
CA ALA A 95 -15.47 13.80 1.07
C ALA A 95 -16.57 13.50 0.04
N VAL A 96 -16.27 12.70 -0.99
CA VAL A 96 -17.25 12.29 -2.02
C VAL A 96 -18.41 11.53 -1.40
N PHE A 97 -18.13 10.61 -0.47
CA PHE A 97 -19.19 9.88 0.20
C PHE A 97 -20.11 10.80 1.03
N LEU A 98 -19.53 11.76 1.76
CA LEU A 98 -20.32 12.73 2.51
C LEU A 98 -21.19 13.59 1.58
N LEU A 99 -20.65 13.99 0.42
CA LEU A 99 -21.43 14.70 -0.60
C LEU A 99 -22.59 13.85 -1.13
N VAL A 100 -22.37 12.56 -1.38
CA VAL A 100 -23.40 11.61 -1.82
C VAL A 100 -24.49 11.48 -0.74
N LEU A 101 -24.13 11.25 0.52
CA LEU A 101 -25.12 11.19 1.61
C LEU A 101 -25.97 12.46 1.69
N LYS A 102 -25.32 13.62 1.61
CA LYS A 102 -25.97 14.93 1.64
C LYS A 102 -26.90 15.13 0.44
N LEU A 103 -26.49 14.70 -0.75
CA LEU A 103 -27.26 14.80 -1.99
C LEU A 103 -28.54 13.94 -1.94
N PHE A 104 -28.42 12.72 -1.45
CA PHE A 104 -29.55 11.79 -1.36
C PHE A 104 -30.42 11.98 -0.11
N ARG A 105 -30.11 12.96 0.75
CA ARG A 105 -30.76 13.19 2.05
C ARG A 105 -30.87 11.90 2.88
N ALA A 106 -29.95 10.97 2.67
CA ALA A 106 -29.91 9.74 3.42
C ALA A 106 -29.55 10.11 4.87
N LYS A 107 -30.33 9.63 5.85
CA LYS A 107 -29.92 9.73 7.25
C LYS A 107 -28.51 9.18 7.35
N GLU A 108 -27.63 9.92 8.02
CA GLU A 108 -26.23 9.56 8.23
C GLU A 108 -26.15 8.08 8.58
N GLY A 109 -25.79 7.25 7.60
CA GLY A 109 -25.61 5.83 7.79
C GLY A 109 -24.48 5.63 8.79
N PRO A 110 -24.47 4.53 9.57
CA PRO A 110 -23.44 4.35 10.58
C PRO A 110 -22.07 4.44 9.92
N TRP A 111 -21.21 5.32 10.45
CA TRP A 111 -19.84 5.60 10.01
C TRP A 111 -19.01 4.36 9.65
N HIS A 112 -19.38 3.22 10.21
CA HIS A 112 -18.90 1.90 9.82
C HIS A 112 -18.96 1.63 8.29
N HIS A 113 -20.00 2.07 7.57
CA HIS A 113 -20.16 1.79 6.13
C HIS A 113 -19.10 2.54 5.30
N LEU A 114 -18.76 3.76 5.72
CA LEU A 114 -17.66 4.56 5.18
C LEU A 114 -16.33 3.83 5.28
N PHE A 115 -16.03 3.33 6.47
CA PHE A 115 -14.79 2.60 6.73
C PHE A 115 -14.71 1.29 5.93
N ILE A 116 -15.84 0.60 5.71
CA ILE A 116 -15.88 -0.58 4.82
C ILE A 116 -15.56 -0.18 3.39
N ILE A 117 -16.29 0.80 2.85
CA ILE A 117 -16.18 1.16 1.43
C ILE A 117 -14.77 1.68 1.12
N ILE A 118 -14.25 2.59 1.95
CA ILE A 118 -12.90 3.15 1.77
C ILE A 118 -11.83 2.08 2.00
N GLY A 119 -11.99 1.22 3.01
CA GLY A 119 -11.08 0.12 3.27
C GLY A 119 -11.03 -0.88 2.11
N TYR A 120 -12.18 -1.13 1.48
CA TYR A 120 -12.30 -1.99 0.31
C TYR A 120 -11.56 -1.43 -0.91
N THR A 121 -11.75 -0.15 -1.25
CA THR A 121 -11.01 0.45 -2.37
C THR A 121 -9.51 0.46 -2.13
N LEU A 122 -9.08 0.68 -0.90
CA LEU A 122 -7.65 0.71 -0.56
C LEU A 122 -7.02 -0.70 -0.54
N ILE A 123 -7.73 -1.76 -0.14
CA ILE A 123 -7.17 -3.11 -0.25
C ILE A 123 -7.02 -3.55 -1.71
N VAL A 124 -7.93 -3.14 -2.61
CA VAL A 124 -7.77 -3.42 -4.05
C VAL A 124 -6.47 -2.81 -4.57
N ALA A 125 -6.11 -1.59 -4.15
CA ALA A 125 -4.84 -0.97 -4.49
C ALA A 125 -3.64 -1.73 -3.91
N ALA A 126 -3.73 -2.19 -2.66
CA ALA A 126 -2.68 -3.01 -2.05
C ALA A 126 -2.48 -4.34 -2.78
N VAL A 127 -3.56 -5.03 -3.13
CA VAL A 127 -3.53 -6.28 -3.91
C VAL A 127 -2.94 -6.04 -5.29
N PHE A 128 -3.32 -4.96 -5.97
CA PHE A 128 -2.75 -4.58 -7.26
C PHE A 128 -1.22 -4.38 -7.16
N ASN A 129 -0.74 -3.69 -6.12
CA ASN A 129 0.69 -3.50 -5.90
C ASN A 129 1.43 -4.83 -5.67
N ILE A 130 0.83 -5.75 -4.90
CA ILE A 130 1.40 -7.10 -4.66
C ILE A 130 1.48 -7.89 -5.97
N LEU A 131 0.40 -7.89 -6.77
CA LEU A 131 0.39 -8.56 -8.07
C LEU A 131 1.45 -7.97 -9.01
N ASN A 132 1.59 -6.65 -9.02
CA ASN A 132 2.61 -5.98 -9.82
C ASN A 132 4.02 -6.36 -9.33
N ALA A 133 4.24 -6.48 -8.02
CA ALA A 133 5.49 -6.98 -7.45
C ALA A 133 5.84 -8.38 -7.97
N ILE A 134 4.85 -9.28 -7.99
CA ILE A 134 5.01 -10.65 -8.47
C ILE A 134 5.38 -10.64 -9.96
N ILE A 135 4.68 -9.85 -10.78
CA ILE A 135 5.00 -9.74 -12.21
C ILE A 135 6.42 -9.21 -12.40
N VAL A 136 6.79 -8.14 -11.69
CA VAL A 136 8.15 -7.58 -11.75
C VAL A 136 9.21 -8.59 -11.29
N SER A 137 8.88 -9.44 -10.32
CA SER A 137 9.79 -10.49 -9.85
C SER A 137 10.11 -11.53 -10.95
N THR A 138 9.20 -11.74 -11.89
CA THR A 138 9.39 -12.68 -13.01
C THR A 138 10.20 -12.12 -14.17
N PHE A 139 10.43 -10.80 -14.23
CA PHE A 139 11.25 -10.22 -15.29
C PHE A 139 12.73 -10.59 -15.13
N PRO A 140 13.47 -10.79 -16.25
CA PRO A 140 14.91 -10.96 -16.21
C PRO A 140 15.60 -9.69 -15.69
N GLU A 141 16.82 -9.84 -15.21
CA GLU A 141 17.64 -8.71 -14.75
C GLU A 141 17.91 -7.75 -15.91
N ILE A 142 17.85 -6.45 -15.62
CA ILE A 142 18.10 -5.38 -16.59
C ILE A 142 19.47 -4.79 -16.25
N ARG A 143 20.37 -4.83 -17.24
CA ARG A 143 21.74 -4.29 -17.19
C ARG A 143 21.81 -2.93 -17.86
#